data_AF-A0A2X4V2P1-F1
#
_entry.id   AF-A0A2X4V2P1-F1
#
_cell.length_a   1.000
_cell.length_b   1.000
_cell.length_c   1.000
_cell.angle_alpha   90.00
_cell.angle_beta   90.00
_cell.angle_gamma   90.00
#
_symmetry.space_group_name_H-M   'P 1'
#
loop_
_entity.id
_entity.type
_entity.pdbx_description
1 polymer ?
#
loop_
_entity_poly.entity_id
_entity_poly.type
_entity_poly.pdbx_seq_one_letter_code
_entity_poly.pdbx_strand_id
1 'polypeptide(L)'
;MKAGYFTLVAALLMMFWVPAQAGVVVGGTRLIYDGAKKESALNISNPDAEPYLIQSWVDAQEGDSAKAPFIITPPLFRLDGGQNNLLRVVRAGGNLPSDRESLYWLNVKAIPSVEKKDNTLQIAIKTRIKLIYRPQGLSGNLEEAVGKLTWQRSGNALRVTNPSPYYLTFFQFKAQRQRCCRQHYGCAAGHRQFPAVCGGECRWKPQLANNQ
;
A
#
# COMPACT_ATOMS: atom_id res chain seq x y z
N MET A 1 -5.48 -13.73 52.77
CA MET A 1 -5.46 -14.65 51.60
C MET A 1 -5.73 -13.99 50.24
N LYS A 2 -6.38 -12.83 50.13
CA LYS A 2 -6.68 -12.19 48.81
C LYS A 2 -5.48 -11.52 48.12
N ALA A 3 -4.48 -11.05 48.86
CA ALA A 3 -3.33 -10.33 48.29
C ALA A 3 -2.36 -11.24 47.50
N GLY A 4 -2.18 -12.50 47.92
CA GLY A 4 -1.29 -13.46 47.25
C GLY A 4 -1.83 -13.97 45.90
N TYR A 5 -3.15 -14.00 45.74
CA TYR A 5 -3.78 -14.38 44.47
C TYR A 5 -3.60 -13.26 43.43
N PHE A 6 -3.59 -11.99 43.86
CA PHE A 6 -3.41 -10.85 42.98
C PHE A 6 -1.97 -10.76 42.44
N THR A 7 -0.96 -11.06 43.27
CA THR A 7 0.43 -11.14 42.83
C THR A 7 0.70 -12.34 41.91
N LEU A 8 0.07 -13.51 42.16
CA LEU A 8 0.17 -14.67 41.27
C LEU A 8 -0.47 -14.43 39.89
N VAL A 9 -1.64 -13.77 39.85
CA VAL A 9 -2.31 -13.42 38.59
C VAL A 9 -1.52 -12.36 37.82
N ALA A 10 -0.94 -11.36 38.50
CA ALA A 10 -0.08 -10.35 37.87
C ALA A 10 1.21 -10.96 37.29
N ALA A 11 1.84 -11.92 37.99
CA ALA A 11 3.01 -12.63 37.50
C ALA A 11 2.71 -13.51 36.28
N LEU A 12 1.53 -14.15 36.24
CA LEU A 12 1.08 -14.96 35.12
C LEU A 12 0.81 -14.12 33.86
N LEU A 13 0.32 -12.89 34.02
CA LEU A 13 0.06 -11.97 32.91
C LEU A 13 1.34 -11.40 32.26
N MET A 14 2.47 -11.34 32.98
CA MET A 14 3.75 -10.90 32.40
C MET A 14 4.43 -11.96 31.52
N MET A 15 4.00 -13.23 31.56
CA MET A 15 4.59 -14.31 30.75
C MET A 15 4.08 -14.37 29.31
N PHE A 16 3.10 -13.54 28.92
CA PHE A 16 2.52 -13.55 27.57
C PHE A 16 3.11 -12.50 26.62
N TRP A 17 4.31 -11.99 26.89
CA TRP A 17 5.00 -11.10 25.94
C TRP A 17 5.69 -11.92 24.85
N VAL A 18 4.94 -12.29 23.81
CA VAL A 18 5.53 -12.84 22.59
C VAL A 18 6.11 -11.66 21.79
N PRO A 19 7.44 -11.54 21.62
CA PRO A 19 7.98 -10.56 20.70
C PRO A 19 7.49 -10.91 19.29
N ALA A 20 6.76 -9.99 18.66
CA ALA A 20 6.42 -10.14 17.25
C ALA A 20 7.70 -9.95 16.44
N GLN A 21 8.24 -11.04 15.88
CA GLN A 21 9.33 -10.94 14.92
C GLN A 21 8.75 -10.49 13.59
N ALA A 22 9.23 -9.35 13.12
CA ALA A 22 8.84 -8.77 11.86
C ALA A 22 10.12 -8.59 11.06
N GLY A 23 10.13 -9.12 9.84
CA GLY A 23 11.19 -8.77 8.89
C GLY A 23 11.18 -7.29 8.55
N VAL A 24 11.78 -6.94 7.42
CA VAL A 24 11.86 -5.56 6.95
C VAL A 24 10.48 -4.88 6.90
N VAL A 25 10.33 -3.78 7.64
CA VAL A 25 9.12 -2.97 7.72
C VAL A 25 9.26 -1.76 6.81
N VAL A 26 8.21 -1.50 6.03
CA VAL A 26 8.11 -0.32 5.18
C VAL A 26 7.16 0.68 5.86
N GLY A 27 7.62 1.91 6.07
CA GLY A 27 6.95 2.96 6.84
C GLY A 27 5.72 3.59 6.15
N GLY A 28 4.93 2.79 5.43
CA GLY A 28 3.72 3.23 4.77
C GLY A 28 3.07 2.12 3.93
N THR A 29 1.75 2.20 3.75
CA THR A 29 0.99 1.28 2.86
C THR A 29 0.86 1.81 1.43
N ARG A 30 1.31 3.06 1.23
CA ARG A 30 1.38 3.78 -0.05
C ARG A 30 2.33 4.97 0.12
N LEU A 31 2.84 5.48 -0.99
CA LEU A 31 3.59 6.73 -1.05
C LEU A 31 2.89 7.70 -2.00
N ILE A 32 2.56 8.90 -1.52
CA ILE A 32 2.06 9.99 -2.37
C ILE A 32 3.25 10.82 -2.80
N TYR A 33 3.50 10.86 -4.10
CA TYR A 33 4.45 11.77 -4.71
C TYR A 33 3.75 13.07 -5.05
N ASP A 34 4.09 14.13 -4.33
CA ASP A 34 3.63 15.49 -4.60
C ASP A 34 4.36 16.04 -5.84
N GLY A 35 3.62 16.37 -6.89
CA GLY A 35 4.15 16.92 -8.14
C GLY A 35 4.86 18.27 -7.97
N ALA A 36 4.64 18.97 -6.85
CA ALA A 36 5.39 20.17 -6.45
C ALA A 36 6.83 19.87 -6.07
N LYS A 37 7.08 18.65 -5.57
CA LYS A 37 8.32 18.28 -4.91
C LYS A 37 9.27 17.57 -5.87
N LYS A 38 10.55 17.77 -5.62
CA LYS A 38 11.64 17.11 -6.37
C LYS A 38 11.78 15.63 -6.00
N GLU A 39 11.37 15.27 -4.79
CA GLU A 39 11.44 13.91 -4.29
C GLU A 39 10.35 13.64 -3.25
N SER A 40 10.11 12.37 -3.00
CA SER A 40 9.32 11.87 -1.87
C SER A 40 10.09 10.76 -1.17
N ALA A 41 9.94 10.66 0.14
CA ALA A 41 10.74 9.75 0.96
C ALA A 41 9.88 8.66 1.60
N LEU A 42 10.45 7.47 1.78
CA LEU A 42 9.83 6.32 2.42
C LEU A 42 10.82 5.70 3.41
N ASN A 43 10.45 5.65 4.68
CA ASN A 43 11.28 5.01 5.70
C ASN A 43 11.19 3.49 5.60
N ILE A 44 12.30 2.80 5.82
CA ILE A 44 12.39 1.35 5.92
C ILE A 44 13.17 1.03 7.19
N SER A 45 12.70 0.05 7.94
CA SER A 45 13.37 -0.43 9.15
C SER A 45 13.54 -1.93 9.14
N ASN A 46 14.60 -2.41 9.77
CA ASN A 46 14.83 -3.81 10.04
C ASN A 46 14.85 -4.02 11.56
N PRO A 47 13.73 -4.43 12.18
CA PRO A 47 13.70 -4.67 13.62
C PRO A 47 14.30 -6.03 14.01
N ASP A 48 14.56 -6.92 13.04
CA ASP A 48 15.24 -8.18 13.29
C ASP A 48 16.74 -7.96 13.57
N ALA A 49 17.39 -8.97 14.16
CA ALA A 49 18.84 -8.95 14.40
C ALA A 49 19.65 -9.22 13.12
N GLU A 50 19.08 -10.00 12.20
CA GLU A 50 19.75 -10.44 10.98
C GLU A 50 19.74 -9.36 9.89
N PRO A 51 20.80 -9.26 9.08
CA PRO A 51 20.89 -8.28 8.02
C PRO A 51 20.11 -8.72 6.76
N TYR A 52 19.55 -7.73 6.06
CA TYR A 52 18.87 -7.94 4.78
C TYR A 52 19.54 -7.15 3.66
N LEU A 53 19.59 -7.75 2.47
CA LEU A 53 19.86 -7.00 1.24
C LEU A 53 18.54 -6.47 0.70
N ILE A 54 18.41 -5.16 0.62
CA ILE A 54 17.21 -4.45 0.18
C ILE A 54 17.38 -4.01 -1.26
N GLN A 55 16.50 -4.48 -2.14
CA GLN A 55 16.37 -4.02 -3.52
C GLN A 55 15.07 -3.23 -3.68
N SER A 56 15.13 -2.05 -4.30
CA SER A 56 13.96 -1.19 -4.48
C SER A 56 13.83 -0.68 -5.92
N TRP A 57 12.60 -0.66 -6.45
CA TRP A 57 12.30 -0.16 -7.80
C TRP A 57 10.83 0.24 -7.95
N VAL A 58 10.51 0.98 -9.01
CA VAL A 58 9.13 1.35 -9.38
C VAL A 58 8.72 0.62 -10.65
N ASP A 59 7.56 -0.04 -10.61
CA ASP A 59 6.90 -0.61 -11.78
C ASP A 59 5.76 0.30 -12.26
N ALA A 60 5.50 0.27 -13.56
CA ALA A 60 4.28 0.82 -14.14
C ALA A 60 3.06 -0.05 -13.78
N GLN A 61 1.88 0.38 -14.20
CA GLN A 61 0.69 -0.44 -14.04
C GLN A 61 0.80 -1.70 -14.91
N GLU A 62 0.26 -2.83 -14.43
CA GLU A 62 0.22 -4.07 -15.23
C GLU A 62 -0.52 -3.83 -16.56
N GLY A 63 0.11 -4.25 -17.66
CA GLY A 63 -0.37 -4.01 -19.03
C GLY A 63 0.16 -2.72 -19.67
N ASP A 64 0.84 -1.86 -18.91
CA ASP A 64 1.53 -0.70 -19.47
C ASP A 64 2.92 -1.10 -19.97
N SER A 65 3.23 -0.78 -21.23
CA SER A 65 4.53 -1.07 -21.84
C SER A 65 5.57 0.00 -21.52
N ALA A 66 5.13 1.17 -21.04
CA ALA A 66 6.02 2.26 -20.66
C ALA A 66 6.68 1.98 -19.31
N LYS A 67 7.99 2.29 -19.20
CA LYS A 67 8.68 2.26 -17.90
C LYS A 67 8.12 3.36 -17.00
N ALA A 68 8.01 3.08 -15.70
CA ALA A 68 7.63 4.09 -14.72
C ALA A 68 8.66 5.24 -14.70
N PRO A 69 8.24 6.52 -14.71
CA PRO A 69 9.13 7.67 -14.75
C PRO A 69 9.72 8.02 -13.37
N PHE A 70 10.00 7.02 -12.55
CA PHE A 70 10.47 7.19 -11.17
C PHE A 70 11.68 6.30 -10.91
N ILE A 71 12.64 6.84 -10.15
CA ILE A 71 13.83 6.13 -9.69
C ILE A 71 13.82 6.14 -8.16
N ILE A 72 14.26 5.04 -7.56
CA ILE A 72 14.44 4.92 -6.11
C ILE A 72 15.94 4.90 -5.79
N THR A 73 16.34 5.70 -4.82
CA THR A 73 17.72 5.78 -4.32
C THR A 73 17.76 5.54 -2.81
N PRO A 74 18.63 4.63 -2.31
CA PRO A 74 19.44 3.68 -3.07
C PRO A 74 18.63 2.51 -3.67
N PRO A 75 18.95 2.04 -4.89
CA PRO A 75 18.22 0.93 -5.52
C PRO A 75 18.59 -0.43 -4.93
N LEU A 76 19.78 -0.56 -4.34
CA LEU A 76 20.27 -1.77 -3.68
C LEU A 76 21.18 -1.36 -2.52
N PHE A 77 20.92 -1.87 -1.33
CA PHE A 77 21.76 -1.61 -0.15
C PHE A 77 21.56 -2.71 0.89
N ARG A 78 22.55 -2.88 1.76
CA ARG A 78 22.43 -3.74 2.94
C ARG A 78 21.82 -2.94 4.09
N LEU A 79 20.87 -3.54 4.80
CA LEU A 79 20.24 -3.00 5.99
C LEU A 79 20.52 -3.96 7.15
N ASP A 80 21.37 -3.55 8.09
CA ASP A 80 21.70 -4.39 9.24
C ASP A 80 20.55 -4.42 10.26
N GLY A 81 20.66 -5.32 11.24
CA GLY A 81 19.67 -5.45 12.30
C GLY A 81 19.54 -4.18 13.16
N GLY A 82 18.31 -3.85 13.52
CA GLY A 82 17.95 -2.64 14.28
C GLY A 82 18.11 -1.31 13.52
N GLN A 83 18.52 -1.33 12.25
CA GLN A 83 18.76 -0.12 11.47
C GLN A 83 17.50 0.36 10.73
N ASN A 84 17.47 1.67 10.50
CA ASN A 84 16.50 2.34 9.65
C ASN A 84 17.22 3.03 8.49
N ASN A 85 16.61 3.03 7.31
CA ASN A 85 17.11 3.77 6.16
C ASN A 85 15.97 4.46 5.41
N LEU A 86 16.30 5.55 4.71
CA LEU A 86 15.34 6.34 3.95
C LEU A 86 15.51 6.10 2.46
N LEU A 87 14.46 5.57 1.81
CA LEU A 87 14.38 5.54 0.35
C LEU A 87 13.90 6.87 -0.18
N ARG A 88 14.59 7.40 -1.18
CA ARG A 88 14.18 8.59 -1.93
C ARG A 88 13.64 8.18 -3.28
N VAL A 89 12.42 8.57 -3.56
CA VAL A 89 11.77 8.41 -4.86
C VAL A 89 11.85 9.74 -5.58
N VAL A 90 12.48 9.73 -6.75
CA VAL A 90 12.71 10.91 -7.58
C VAL A 90 12.03 10.71 -8.92
N ARG A 91 11.36 11.73 -9.43
CA ARG A 91 10.84 11.72 -10.80
C ARG A 91 12.00 11.86 -11.79
N ALA A 92 12.19 10.85 -12.63
CA ALA A 92 13.28 10.78 -13.60
C ALA A 92 12.91 11.32 -14.99
N GLY A 93 11.73 11.93 -15.12
CA GLY A 93 11.23 12.51 -16.36
C GLY A 93 9.79 12.13 -16.65
N GLY A 94 9.48 11.87 -17.92
CA GLY A 94 8.16 11.43 -18.40
C GLY A 94 7.13 12.56 -18.48
N ASN A 95 6.16 12.41 -19.39
CA ASN A 95 5.01 13.29 -19.49
C ASN A 95 3.87 12.72 -18.65
N LEU A 96 3.81 13.12 -17.38
CA LEU A 96 2.76 12.71 -16.45
C LEU A 96 1.53 13.62 -16.63
N PRO A 97 0.31 13.08 -16.62
CA PRO A 97 -0.91 13.88 -16.65
C PRO A 97 -0.90 14.95 -15.55
N SER A 98 -1.27 16.18 -15.90
CA SER A 98 -1.39 17.30 -14.95
C SER A 98 -2.81 17.48 -14.42
N ASP A 99 -3.80 16.81 -15.02
CA ASP A 99 -5.22 16.94 -14.74
C ASP A 99 -5.76 15.86 -13.79
N ARG A 100 -4.99 14.82 -13.50
CA ARG A 100 -5.40 13.67 -12.67
C ARG A 100 -4.23 12.96 -12.01
N GLU A 101 -4.53 12.24 -10.93
CA GLU A 101 -3.57 11.35 -10.28
C GLU A 101 -3.20 10.16 -11.17
N SER A 102 -1.94 9.73 -11.09
CA SER A 102 -1.41 8.57 -11.80
C SER A 102 -0.92 7.51 -10.81
N LEU A 103 -1.19 6.23 -11.09
CA LEU A 103 -0.82 5.11 -10.22
C LEU A 103 0.41 4.37 -10.76
N TYR A 104 1.36 4.14 -9.86
CA TYR A 104 2.53 3.30 -10.04
C TYR A 104 2.67 2.33 -8.84
N TRP A 105 3.61 1.41 -8.93
CA TRP A 105 3.88 0.44 -7.86
C TRP A 105 5.31 0.57 -7.37
N LEU A 106 5.48 0.87 -6.09
CA LEU A 106 6.78 0.84 -5.43
C LEU A 106 7.00 -0.55 -4.85
N ASN A 107 8.15 -1.13 -5.16
CA ASN A 107 8.54 -2.45 -4.71
C ASN A 107 9.77 -2.36 -3.81
N VAL A 108 9.72 -3.08 -2.69
CA VAL A 108 10.83 -3.30 -1.77
C VAL A 108 10.99 -4.79 -1.60
N LYS A 109 12.11 -5.35 -2.04
CA LYS A 109 12.46 -6.76 -1.89
C LYS A 109 13.53 -6.90 -0.82
N ALA A 110 13.20 -7.58 0.27
CA ALA A 110 14.10 -7.96 1.33
C ALA A 110 14.63 -9.38 1.09
N ILE A 111 15.94 -9.49 0.89
CA ILE A 111 16.64 -10.76 0.66
C ILE A 111 17.42 -11.08 1.93
N PRO A 112 17.07 -12.16 2.66
CA PRO A 112 17.76 -12.54 3.88
C PRO A 112 19.21 -12.96 3.58
N SER A 113 20.14 -12.54 4.43
CA SER A 113 21.55 -12.93 4.35
C SER A 113 21.81 -14.13 5.27
N VAL A 114 21.25 -15.30 4.94
CA VAL A 114 21.48 -16.53 5.71
C VAL A 114 22.58 -17.39 5.07
N GLU A 115 23.35 -18.08 5.91
CA GLU A 115 24.34 -19.05 5.44
C GLU A 115 23.66 -20.19 4.67
N LYS A 116 24.26 -20.60 3.54
CA LYS A 116 23.78 -21.75 2.77
C LYS A 116 24.02 -23.02 3.57
N LYS A 117 22.96 -23.56 4.18
CA LYS A 117 22.92 -24.95 4.68
C LYS A 117 22.27 -25.85 3.63
N ASP A 118 22.72 -27.10 3.56
CA ASP A 118 22.14 -28.10 2.66
C ASP A 118 20.65 -28.29 2.95
N ASN A 119 19.85 -28.38 1.89
CA ASN A 119 18.39 -28.58 1.93
C ASN A 119 17.60 -27.48 2.68
N THR A 120 17.96 -26.20 2.50
CA THR A 120 17.18 -25.08 3.05
C THR A 120 16.35 -24.34 2.00
N LEU A 121 15.11 -24.02 2.34
CA LEU A 121 14.25 -23.12 1.57
C LEU A 121 14.47 -21.68 2.06
N GLN A 122 14.92 -20.81 1.17
CA GLN A 122 15.09 -19.38 1.46
C GLN A 122 13.96 -18.57 0.82
N ILE A 123 13.28 -17.75 1.61
CA ILE A 123 12.16 -16.93 1.16
C ILE A 123 12.59 -15.46 1.20
N ALA A 124 12.59 -14.82 0.04
CA ALA A 124 12.73 -13.37 -0.07
C ALA A 124 11.34 -12.73 -0.08
N ILE A 125 11.15 -11.69 0.73
CA ILE A 125 9.86 -11.01 0.86
C ILE A 125 9.85 -9.78 -0.04
N LYS A 126 8.86 -9.70 -0.94
CA LYS A 126 8.62 -8.54 -1.80
C LYS A 126 7.39 -7.80 -1.31
N THR A 127 7.59 -6.62 -0.74
CA THR A 127 6.53 -5.69 -0.37
C THR A 127 6.24 -4.78 -1.55
N ARG A 128 4.98 -4.77 -2.01
CA ARG A 128 4.50 -3.93 -3.12
C ARG A 128 3.45 -2.95 -2.59
N ILE A 129 3.73 -1.66 -2.67
CA ILE A 129 2.83 -0.59 -2.24
C ILE A 129 2.52 0.36 -3.39
N LYS A 130 1.41 1.10 -3.27
CA LYS A 130 1.02 2.08 -4.30
C LYS A 130 1.92 3.31 -4.24
N LEU A 131 2.40 3.75 -5.39
CA LEU A 131 3.01 5.07 -5.58
C LEU A 131 2.02 5.92 -6.39
N ILE A 132 1.46 6.95 -5.76
CA ILE A 132 0.45 7.81 -6.40
C ILE A 132 1.11 9.15 -6.70
N TYR A 133 1.21 9.49 -7.99
CA TYR A 133 1.62 10.83 -8.42
C TYR A 133 0.43 11.77 -8.35
N ARG A 134 0.56 12.85 -7.58
CA ARG A 134 -0.45 13.90 -7.42
C ARG A 134 0.07 15.20 -8.05
N PRO A 135 -0.44 15.61 -9.23
CA PRO A 135 -0.12 16.91 -9.83
C PRO A 135 -0.42 18.07 -8.89
N GLN A 136 0.27 19.19 -9.10
CA GLN A 136 -0.09 20.45 -8.45
C GLN A 136 -1.41 20.99 -9.01
N GLY A 137 -2.20 21.64 -8.15
CA GLY A 137 -3.40 22.38 -8.58
C GLY A 137 -4.62 21.50 -8.87
N LEU A 138 -4.63 20.23 -8.46
CA LEU A 138 -5.86 19.44 -8.48
C LEU A 138 -6.93 20.10 -7.58
N SER A 139 -8.13 20.26 -8.12
CA SER A 139 -9.25 20.86 -7.41
C SER A 139 -9.95 19.84 -6.50
N GLY A 140 -10.44 20.33 -5.35
CA GLY A 140 -11.09 19.52 -4.32
C GLY A 140 -10.11 18.69 -3.48
N ASN A 141 -10.65 17.81 -2.65
CA ASN A 141 -9.89 16.88 -1.80
C ASN A 141 -10.43 15.45 -1.94
N LEU A 142 -9.80 14.52 -1.24
CA LEU A 142 -10.11 13.09 -1.35
C LEU A 142 -11.48 12.75 -0.74
N GLU A 143 -11.89 13.47 0.30
CA GLU A 143 -13.19 13.34 0.97
C GLU A 143 -14.33 13.78 0.03
N GLU A 144 -14.17 14.90 -0.67
CA GLU A 144 -15.10 15.36 -1.70
C GLU A 144 -15.14 14.42 -2.90
N ALA A 145 -13.99 13.89 -3.32
CA ALA A 145 -13.91 12.92 -4.41
C ALA A 145 -14.74 11.67 -4.12
N VAL A 146 -14.69 11.18 -2.88
CA VAL A 146 -15.53 10.07 -2.38
C VAL A 146 -17.02 10.40 -2.49
N GLY A 147 -17.43 11.62 -2.15
CA GLY A 147 -18.83 12.06 -2.22
C GLY A 147 -19.37 12.22 -3.66
N LYS A 148 -18.48 12.45 -4.65
CA LYS A 148 -18.85 12.66 -6.06
C LYS A 148 -19.00 11.36 -6.86
N LEU A 149 -18.74 10.20 -6.27
CA LEU A 149 -18.86 8.91 -6.96
C LEU A 149 -20.31 8.62 -7.37
N THR A 150 -20.52 8.30 -8.64
CA THR A 150 -21.83 7.87 -9.14
C THR A 150 -21.83 6.38 -9.47
N TRP A 151 -22.97 5.74 -9.22
CA TRP A 151 -23.15 4.31 -9.32
C TRP A 151 -24.31 4.04 -10.27
N GLN A 152 -24.09 3.17 -11.25
CA GLN A 152 -25.10 2.79 -12.23
C GLN A 152 -25.12 1.28 -12.38
N ARG A 153 -26.28 0.66 -12.21
CA ARG A 153 -26.45 -0.76 -12.50
C ARG A 153 -26.66 -0.94 -14.01
N SER A 154 -25.86 -1.79 -14.64
CA SER A 154 -26.00 -2.18 -16.04
C SER A 154 -26.07 -3.70 -16.09
N GLY A 155 -27.30 -4.24 -16.15
CA GLY A 155 -27.57 -5.68 -16.06
C GLY A 155 -27.06 -6.30 -14.75
N ASN A 156 -26.16 -7.28 -14.87
CA ASN A 156 -25.45 -7.94 -13.77
C ASN A 156 -24.08 -7.30 -13.50
N ALA A 157 -23.87 -6.04 -13.89
CA ALA A 157 -22.69 -5.25 -13.54
C ALA A 157 -23.08 -3.97 -12.81
N LEU A 158 -22.24 -3.54 -11.89
CA LEU A 158 -22.31 -2.23 -11.25
C LEU A 158 -21.17 -1.39 -11.79
N ARG A 159 -21.50 -0.31 -12.50
CA ARG A 159 -20.55 0.66 -13.02
C ARG A 159 -20.39 1.77 -11.98
N VAL A 160 -19.15 2.00 -11.57
CA VAL A 160 -18.77 3.13 -10.73
C VAL A 160 -18.08 4.15 -11.61
N THR A 161 -18.51 5.39 -11.49
CA THR A 161 -17.89 6.52 -12.17
C THR A 161 -17.22 7.39 -11.13
N ASN A 162 -15.93 7.59 -11.32
CA ASN A 162 -15.16 8.57 -10.59
C ASN A 162 -14.96 9.81 -11.45
N PRO A 163 -15.77 10.87 -11.26
CA PRO A 163 -15.59 12.13 -11.98
C PRO A 163 -14.46 12.99 -11.42
N SER A 164 -13.86 12.61 -10.28
CA SER A 164 -12.79 13.36 -9.64
C SER A 164 -11.42 13.04 -10.25
N PRO A 165 -10.43 13.95 -10.13
CA PRO A 165 -9.07 13.69 -10.58
C PRO A 165 -8.29 12.73 -9.65
N TYR A 166 -8.87 12.33 -8.52
CA TYR A 166 -8.21 11.53 -7.50
C TYR A 166 -8.35 10.03 -7.72
N TYR A 167 -7.34 9.26 -7.34
CA TYR A 167 -7.33 7.81 -7.35
C TYR A 167 -8.00 7.26 -6.08
N LEU A 168 -9.17 6.65 -6.26
CA LEU A 168 -9.94 6.10 -5.15
C LEU A 168 -9.74 4.59 -5.06
N THR A 169 -9.39 4.10 -3.86
CA THR A 169 -9.28 2.65 -3.58
C THR A 169 -10.49 2.16 -2.80
N PHE A 170 -11.14 1.11 -3.30
CA PHE A 170 -12.28 0.46 -2.67
C PHE A 170 -11.81 -0.76 -1.86
N PHE A 171 -11.99 -0.73 -0.54
CA PHE A 171 -11.50 -1.80 0.35
C PHE A 171 -12.56 -2.89 0.60
N GLN A 172 -13.82 -2.48 0.72
CA GLN A 172 -14.94 -3.39 0.92
C GLN A 172 -16.09 -2.98 0.03
N PHE A 173 -16.69 -3.97 -0.60
CA PHE A 173 -17.95 -3.87 -1.30
C PHE A 173 -18.93 -4.87 -0.69
N LYS A 174 -20.05 -4.36 -0.18
CA LYS A 174 -21.14 -5.17 0.39
C LYS A 174 -22.39 -4.90 -0.42
N ALA A 175 -22.97 -5.95 -0.98
CA ALA A 175 -24.35 -5.95 -1.44
C ALA A 175 -25.11 -6.97 -0.56
N GLN A 176 -26.40 -6.72 -0.29
CA GLN A 176 -27.16 -7.35 0.80
C GLN A 176 -26.88 -8.86 1.02
N ARG A 177 -26.62 -9.21 2.30
CA ARG A 177 -26.33 -10.55 2.87
C ARG A 177 -25.13 -11.34 2.31
N GLN A 178 -24.47 -10.90 1.24
CA GLN A 178 -23.28 -11.58 0.73
C GLN A 178 -22.10 -10.61 0.65
N ARG A 179 -21.04 -10.90 1.42
CA ARG A 179 -19.76 -10.24 1.23
C ARG A 179 -19.23 -10.71 -0.12
N CYS A 180 -19.24 -9.86 -1.14
CA CYS A 180 -18.46 -10.12 -2.34
C CYS A 180 -16.99 -10.10 -1.92
N CYS A 181 -16.39 -11.28 -1.81
CA CYS A 181 -15.04 -11.45 -1.31
C CYS A 181 -14.03 -10.80 -2.26
N ARG A 182 -13.35 -9.77 -1.73
CA ARG A 182 -11.99 -9.28 -2.01
C ARG A 182 -11.56 -9.26 -3.49
N GLN A 183 -11.57 -8.08 -4.09
CA GLN A 183 -10.35 -7.59 -4.73
C GLN A 183 -10.15 -6.10 -4.42
N HIS A 184 -8.88 -5.69 -4.29
CA HIS A 184 -8.48 -4.30 -4.10
C HIS A 184 -8.63 -3.55 -5.43
N TYR A 185 -9.83 -3.10 -5.73
CA TYR A 185 -10.10 -2.34 -6.93
C TYR A 185 -9.84 -0.85 -6.67
N GLY A 186 -9.16 -0.17 -7.59
CA GLY A 186 -9.02 1.29 -7.52
C GLY A 186 -9.43 1.97 -8.82
N CYS A 187 -10.14 3.09 -8.73
CA CYS A 187 -10.62 3.83 -9.89
C CYS A 187 -9.92 5.19 -9.92
N ALA A 188 -9.11 5.41 -10.94
CA ALA A 188 -8.68 6.76 -11.33
C ALA A 188 -9.88 7.53 -11.92
N ALA A 189 -9.67 8.74 -12.43
CA ALA A 189 -10.67 9.46 -13.20
C ALA A 189 -11.19 8.60 -14.37
N GLY A 190 -12.49 8.32 -14.40
CA GLY A 190 -13.12 7.44 -15.39
C GLY A 190 -14.14 6.48 -14.80
N HIS A 191 -14.31 5.31 -15.44
CA HIS A 191 -15.28 4.31 -15.03
C HIS A 191 -14.61 2.98 -14.72
N ARG A 192 -15.11 2.28 -13.70
CA ARG A 192 -14.77 0.89 -13.43
C ARG A 192 -16.06 0.09 -13.30
N GLN A 193 -16.12 -1.04 -14.01
CA GLN A 193 -17.20 -2.00 -13.86
C GLN A 193 -16.82 -3.05 -12.82
N PHE A 194 -17.80 -3.40 -11.99
CA PHE A 194 -17.75 -4.49 -11.03
C PHE A 194 -18.81 -5.51 -11.42
N PRO A 195 -18.53 -6.82 -11.32
CA PRO A 195 -19.59 -7.81 -11.46
C PRO A 195 -20.61 -7.60 -10.33
N ALA A 196 -21.83 -7.19 -10.67
CA ALA A 196 -22.95 -7.13 -9.76
C ALA A 196 -23.57 -8.52 -9.69
N VAL A 197 -22.93 -9.41 -8.92
CA VAL A 197 -23.53 -10.69 -8.56
C VAL A 197 -24.72 -10.51 -7.60
N CYS A 198 -25.02 -9.28 -7.16
CA CYS A 198 -25.98 -9.05 -6.09
C CYS A 198 -26.98 -7.94 -6.44
N GLY A 199 -28.27 -8.25 -6.29
CA GLY A 199 -29.35 -7.27 -6.16
C GLY A 199 -29.28 -6.55 -4.79
N GLY A 200 -29.72 -5.30 -4.73
CA GLY A 200 -29.90 -4.54 -3.48
C GLY A 200 -28.92 -3.39 -3.24
N GLU A 201 -29.02 -2.78 -2.04
CA GLU A 201 -28.21 -1.64 -1.61
C GLU A 201 -26.71 -1.99 -1.52
N CYS A 202 -25.87 -1.16 -2.15
CA CYS A 202 -24.42 -1.31 -2.17
C CYS A 202 -23.79 -0.41 -1.11
N ARG A 203 -23.13 -0.99 -0.10
CA ARG A 203 -22.31 -0.27 0.90
C ARG A 203 -20.83 -0.49 0.62
N TRP A 204 -20.04 0.57 0.66
CA TRP A 204 -18.61 0.52 0.38
C TRP A 204 -17.82 1.39 1.37
N LYS A 205 -16.51 1.16 1.48
CA LYS A 205 -15.59 1.99 2.27
C LYS A 205 -14.38 2.42 1.43
N PRO A 206 -14.11 3.73 1.28
CA PRO A 206 -12.86 4.20 0.69
C PRO A 206 -11.70 3.92 1.62
N GLN A 207 -10.51 3.72 1.05
CA GLN A 207 -9.26 3.89 1.78
C GLN A 207 -8.57 5.17 1.29
N LEU A 208 -8.67 6.22 2.10
CA LEU A 208 -8.08 7.52 1.81
C LEU A 208 -6.55 7.38 1.66
N ALA A 209 -6.01 8.03 0.63
CA ALA A 209 -4.60 8.13 0.35
C ALA A 209 -4.05 9.37 1.04
N ASN A 210 -3.76 9.24 2.34
CA ASN A 210 -2.93 10.19 3.08
C ASN A 210 -1.64 9.48 3.46
N ASN A 211 -0.50 10.21 3.42
CA ASN A 211 0.73 9.71 4.04
C ASN A 211 0.48 9.73 5.55
N GLN A 212 0.37 8.55 6.15
CA GLN A 212 0.43 8.35 7.60
C GLN A 212 1.71 7.60 7.91
#